data_AF-A0A953HXQ4-F1
#
_entry.id   AF-A0A953HXQ4-F1
#
_cell.length_a   1.000
_cell.length_b   1.000
_cell.length_c   1.000
_cell.angle_alpha   90.00
_cell.angle_beta   90.00
_cell.angle_gamma   90.00
#
_symmetry.space_group_name_H-M   'P 1'
#
loop_
_entity.id
_entity.type
_entity.pdbx_description
1 polymer ?
#
loop_
_entity_poly.entity_id
_entity_poly.type
_entity_poly.pdbx_seq_one_letter_code
_entity_poly.pdbx_strand_id
1 'polypeptide(L)'
;MEIEVQIGNSEIKKQIIDEVSIVIGDYYDKENGEPKYLIPDDFKQAVVELTEDQTYKSSRPNENHLVLGKTIRDKGVIIINPVLFTEKFDSQIRSTIYHHEYFHFLYELKDREYDLNTKHGQIKSFLDFYLEEYGALRHGINATKDTFSTVTDRLVWFLNLMAEGHYENIKNKSIYYQFFSELILKYKYHQIQLNDFLRQIFPKVRSYTLELLSFSAYSESLNNELSFQIEDDELFTTKTRTIAEVLDSYGSKEEDILNIDKYLGAFGISLKDTVEGLWWGVHFIENQENEK
;
A
#
# COMPACT_ATOMS: atom_id res chain seq x y z
N MET A 1 23.07 -12.26 -4.29
CA MET A 1 22.44 -10.97 -3.97
C MET A 1 23.51 -9.88 -4.08
N GLU A 2 23.25 -8.80 -4.83
CA GLU A 2 24.13 -7.62 -4.93
C GLU A 2 23.62 -6.53 -3.98
N ILE A 3 24.50 -5.93 -3.17
CA ILE A 3 24.16 -4.81 -2.27
C ILE A 3 25.11 -3.64 -2.57
N GLU A 4 24.56 -2.51 -3.00
CA GLU A 4 25.29 -1.27 -3.25
C GLU A 4 24.92 -0.22 -2.19
N VAL A 5 25.92 0.31 -1.48
CA VAL A 5 25.74 1.33 -0.44
C VAL A 5 26.56 2.58 -0.76
N GLN A 6 25.87 3.70 -0.94
CA GLN A 6 26.49 4.98 -1.32
C GLN A 6 26.74 5.88 -0.10
N ILE A 7 25.92 5.76 0.95
CA ILE A 7 26.06 6.55 2.19
C ILE A 7 27.13 6.04 3.15
N GLY A 8 27.64 6.94 4.01
CA GLY A 8 28.55 6.60 5.10
C GLY A 8 29.99 6.32 4.68
N ASN A 9 30.84 6.08 5.67
CA ASN A 9 32.24 5.66 5.47
C ASN A 9 32.33 4.13 5.27
N SER A 10 33.53 3.60 5.07
CA SER A 10 33.74 2.16 4.82
C SER A 10 33.21 1.25 5.94
N GLU A 11 33.27 1.69 7.19
CA GLU A 11 32.76 0.93 8.33
C GLU A 11 31.23 0.88 8.33
N ILE A 12 30.57 2.03 8.15
CA ILE A 12 29.11 2.12 8.05
C ILE A 12 28.61 1.30 6.86
N LYS A 13 29.24 1.43 5.68
CA LYS A 13 28.87 0.65 4.50
C LYS A 13 28.94 -0.84 4.76
N LYS A 14 30.00 -1.30 5.43
CA LYS A 14 30.15 -2.69 5.82
C LYS A 14 29.03 -3.14 6.76
N GLN A 15 28.71 -2.36 7.78
CA GLN A 15 27.63 -2.68 8.72
C GLN A 15 26.27 -2.81 8.01
N ILE A 16 25.97 -1.92 7.07
CA ILE A 16 24.72 -1.97 6.28
C ILE A 16 24.69 -3.23 5.41
N ILE A 17 25.80 -3.54 4.72
CA ILE A 17 25.91 -4.74 3.89
C ILE A 17 25.72 -6.00 4.74
N ASP A 18 26.39 -6.08 5.88
CA ASP A 18 26.30 -7.21 6.80
C ASP A 18 24.86 -7.37 7.31
N GLU A 19 24.20 -6.28 7.69
CA GLU A 19 22.80 -6.29 8.16
C GLU A 19 21.82 -6.79 7.09
N VAL A 20 21.84 -6.19 5.90
CA VAL A 20 20.95 -6.59 4.78
C VAL A 20 21.20 -8.05 4.39
N SER A 21 22.47 -8.47 4.38
CA SER A 21 22.86 -9.86 4.04
C SER A 21 22.31 -10.88 5.04
N ILE A 22 22.30 -10.55 6.33
CA ILE A 22 21.75 -11.42 7.38
C ILE A 22 20.23 -11.47 7.28
N VAL A 23 19.58 -10.31 7.24
CA VAL A 23 18.12 -10.20 7.29
C VAL A 23 17.47 -10.89 6.09
N ILE A 24 17.98 -10.64 4.88
CA ILE A 24 17.40 -11.22 3.65
C ILE A 24 17.98 -12.61 3.34
N GLY A 25 19.19 -12.91 3.81
CA GLY A 25 19.86 -14.19 3.57
C GLY A 25 19.05 -15.40 4.03
N ASP A 26 18.26 -15.25 5.10
CA ASP A 26 17.40 -16.33 5.62
C ASP A 26 16.13 -16.57 4.76
N TYR A 27 15.71 -15.59 3.97
CA TYR A 27 14.51 -15.63 3.09
C TYR A 27 14.88 -15.74 1.61
N TYR A 28 16.15 -15.94 1.35
CA TYR A 28 16.71 -16.00 0.02
C TYR A 28 16.26 -17.26 -0.71
N ASP A 29 15.62 -17.07 -1.86
CA ASP A 29 15.20 -18.16 -2.73
C ASP A 29 15.89 -18.03 -4.10
N LYS A 30 16.84 -18.94 -4.36
CA LYS A 30 17.61 -18.99 -5.61
C LYS A 30 16.74 -19.17 -6.85
N GLU A 31 15.61 -19.84 -6.72
CA GLU A 31 14.75 -20.16 -7.87
C GLU A 31 14.01 -18.91 -8.37
N ASN A 32 13.82 -17.95 -7.48
CA ASN A 32 13.06 -16.72 -7.71
C ASN A 32 13.95 -15.52 -8.13
N GLY A 33 15.25 -15.72 -8.29
CA GLY A 33 16.18 -14.67 -8.69
C GLY A 33 16.63 -13.78 -7.53
N GLU A 34 17.59 -12.89 -7.80
CA GLU A 34 18.22 -12.07 -6.78
C GLU A 34 17.98 -10.58 -7.05
N PRO A 35 17.32 -9.84 -6.14
CA PRO A 35 17.25 -8.40 -6.29
C PRO A 35 18.61 -7.78 -5.99
N LYS A 36 18.89 -6.68 -6.67
CA LYS A 36 19.94 -5.75 -6.26
C LYS A 36 19.37 -4.80 -5.20
N TYR A 37 20.00 -4.74 -4.03
CA TYR A 37 19.71 -3.71 -3.05
C TYR A 37 20.55 -2.47 -3.32
N LEU A 38 19.91 -1.31 -3.38
CA LEU A 38 20.55 -0.02 -3.54
C LEU A 38 20.20 0.89 -2.35
N ILE A 39 21.21 1.37 -1.64
CA ILE A 39 21.08 2.37 -0.59
C ILE A 39 21.80 3.65 -1.08
N PRO A 40 21.09 4.52 -1.81
CA PRO A 40 21.68 5.68 -2.45
C PRO A 40 21.88 6.82 -1.44
N ASP A 41 22.70 7.80 -1.82
CA ASP A 41 22.82 9.07 -1.09
C ASP A 41 21.61 9.98 -1.31
N ASP A 42 21.06 10.02 -2.54
CA ASP A 42 19.80 10.65 -2.89
C ASP A 42 18.78 9.60 -3.39
N PHE A 43 17.86 9.23 -2.51
CA PHE A 43 16.79 8.29 -2.82
C PHE A 43 15.87 8.75 -3.96
N LYS A 44 15.51 10.04 -3.99
CA LYS A 44 14.59 10.54 -5.01
C LYS A 44 15.27 10.47 -6.37
N GLN A 45 16.51 10.95 -6.46
CA GLN A 45 17.26 10.94 -7.71
C GLN A 45 17.43 9.52 -8.24
N ALA A 46 17.81 8.57 -7.37
CA ALA A 46 17.96 7.17 -7.77
C ALA A 46 16.66 6.57 -8.33
N VAL A 47 15.49 6.84 -7.72
CA VAL A 47 14.20 6.40 -8.27
C VAL A 47 13.94 7.03 -9.64
N VAL A 48 14.15 8.34 -9.79
CA VAL A 48 13.91 9.07 -11.05
C VAL A 48 14.80 8.54 -12.17
N GLU A 49 16.07 8.25 -11.88
CA GLU A 49 17.03 7.73 -12.87
C GLU A 49 16.68 6.31 -13.31
N LEU A 50 16.24 5.45 -12.38
CA LEU A 50 15.92 4.06 -12.68
C LEU A 50 14.54 3.87 -13.34
N THR A 51 13.58 4.75 -13.06
CA THR A 51 12.21 4.70 -13.62
C THR A 51 11.97 5.67 -14.78
N GLU A 52 12.88 6.60 -15.01
CA GLU A 52 12.72 7.74 -15.93
C GLU A 52 11.55 8.68 -15.58
N ASP A 53 10.93 8.54 -14.40
CA ASP A 53 9.79 9.36 -13.95
C ASP A 53 10.23 10.64 -13.22
N GLN A 54 10.30 11.74 -13.97
CA GLN A 54 10.62 13.07 -13.44
C GLN A 54 9.57 13.63 -12.46
N THR A 55 8.38 13.04 -12.39
CA THR A 55 7.29 13.50 -11.52
C THR A 55 7.31 12.86 -10.13
N TYR A 56 8.21 11.90 -9.90
CA TYR A 56 8.31 11.16 -8.65
C TYR A 56 8.55 12.06 -7.44
N LYS A 57 7.82 11.78 -6.36
CA LYS A 57 7.93 12.44 -5.05
C LYS A 57 8.08 11.39 -3.95
N SER A 58 9.21 11.44 -3.25
CA SER A 58 9.52 10.58 -2.09
C SER A 58 8.83 11.06 -0.81
N SER A 59 8.71 12.39 -0.63
CA SER A 59 7.89 12.99 0.44
C SER A 59 6.59 13.52 -0.13
N ARG A 60 5.48 13.19 0.53
CA ARG A 60 4.13 13.63 0.17
C ARG A 60 3.50 14.30 1.40
N PRO A 61 3.82 15.57 1.67
CA PRO A 61 3.39 16.25 2.90
C PRO A 61 1.87 16.33 3.05
N ASN A 62 1.16 16.48 1.93
CA ASN A 62 -0.31 16.54 1.93
C ASN A 62 -0.98 15.19 2.26
N GLU A 63 -0.20 14.10 2.23
CA GLU A 63 -0.63 12.74 2.53
C GLU A 63 0.08 12.22 3.78
N ASN A 64 0.85 13.05 4.50
CA ASN A 64 1.67 12.65 5.66
C ASN A 64 2.58 11.43 5.38
N HIS A 65 3.00 11.23 4.13
CA HIS A 65 3.75 10.04 3.72
C HIS A 65 5.21 10.34 3.38
N LEU A 66 6.07 9.41 3.77
CA LEU A 66 7.46 9.31 3.32
C LEU A 66 7.71 7.90 2.80
N VAL A 67 8.17 7.78 1.56
CA VAL A 67 8.54 6.50 0.97
C VAL A 67 9.85 6.02 1.58
N LEU A 68 9.82 4.89 2.30
CA LEU A 68 10.98 4.32 3.01
C LEU A 68 11.73 3.27 2.19
N GLY A 69 11.04 2.63 1.24
CA GLY A 69 11.59 1.68 0.30
C GLY A 69 10.85 1.79 -1.03
N LYS A 70 11.46 1.30 -2.11
CA LYS A 70 10.77 1.12 -3.38
C LYS A 70 11.41 0.00 -4.19
N THR A 71 10.58 -0.94 -4.58
CA THR A 71 10.93 -1.97 -5.56
C THR A 71 10.70 -1.44 -6.99
N ILE A 72 11.78 -1.39 -7.79
CA ILE A 72 11.77 -1.13 -9.22
C ILE A 72 11.86 -2.47 -9.95
N ARG A 73 10.66 -2.96 -10.19
CA ARG A 73 10.30 -4.29 -10.68
C ARG A 73 11.04 -4.69 -11.97
N ASP A 74 10.92 -3.87 -13.01
CA ASP A 74 11.54 -4.11 -14.33
C ASP A 74 13.07 -4.07 -14.35
N LYS A 75 13.68 -3.55 -13.28
CA LYS A 75 15.15 -3.52 -13.11
C LYS A 75 15.65 -4.54 -12.09
N GLY A 76 14.77 -5.23 -11.36
CA GLY A 76 15.13 -6.11 -10.25
C GLY A 76 15.90 -5.36 -9.14
N VAL A 77 15.57 -4.09 -8.90
CA VAL A 77 16.25 -3.25 -7.90
C VAL A 77 15.31 -2.92 -6.75
N ILE A 78 15.75 -3.19 -5.53
CA ILE A 78 15.11 -2.69 -4.30
C ILE A 78 15.92 -1.50 -3.80
N ILE A 79 15.30 -0.33 -3.75
CA ILE A 79 15.93 0.90 -3.27
C ILE A 79 15.44 1.16 -1.84
N ILE A 80 16.37 1.39 -0.92
CA ILE A 80 16.08 1.71 0.47
C ILE A 80 16.44 3.17 0.75
N ASN A 81 15.54 3.89 1.40
CA ASN A 81 15.74 5.30 1.71
C ASN A 81 16.83 5.48 2.79
N PRO A 82 17.87 6.31 2.56
CA PRO A 82 18.97 6.49 3.50
C PRO A 82 18.54 7.07 4.86
N VAL A 83 17.35 7.67 4.95
CA VAL A 83 16.76 8.14 6.22
C VAL A 83 16.66 7.02 7.28
N LEU A 84 16.53 5.77 6.83
CA LEU A 84 16.45 4.58 7.67
C LEU A 84 17.75 4.28 8.43
N PHE A 85 18.87 4.91 8.08
CA PHE A 85 20.15 4.76 8.77
C PHE A 85 20.46 5.94 9.70
N THR A 86 19.41 6.67 10.12
CA THR A 86 19.48 7.65 11.20
C THR A 86 19.12 7.01 12.55
N GLU A 87 19.44 7.70 13.65
CA GLU A 87 19.23 7.18 15.03
C GLU A 87 17.79 6.79 15.38
N LYS A 88 16.81 7.29 14.61
CA LYS A 88 15.38 7.03 14.81
C LYS A 88 14.96 5.62 14.43
N PHE A 89 15.69 4.99 13.50
CA PHE A 89 15.35 3.70 12.95
C PHE A 89 16.37 2.68 13.41
N ASP A 90 15.93 1.65 14.15
CA ASP A 90 16.79 0.54 14.53
C ASP A 90 16.77 -0.58 13.48
N SER A 91 17.51 -1.66 13.73
CA SER A 91 17.62 -2.79 12.82
C SER A 91 16.30 -3.53 12.62
N GLN A 92 15.40 -3.52 13.61
CA GLN A 92 14.10 -4.18 13.47
C GLN A 92 13.19 -3.41 12.53
N ILE A 93 13.14 -2.08 12.66
CA ILE A 93 12.39 -1.23 11.73
C ILE A 93 12.95 -1.40 10.32
N ARG A 94 14.27 -1.35 10.15
CA ARG A 94 14.91 -1.57 8.84
C ARG A 94 14.58 -2.93 8.26
N SER A 95 14.64 -3.99 9.06
CA SER A 95 14.27 -5.34 8.65
C SER A 95 12.83 -5.44 8.17
N THR A 96 11.88 -4.76 8.84
CA THR A 96 10.49 -4.70 8.38
C THR A 96 10.38 -4.13 6.97
N ILE A 97 11.11 -3.06 6.67
CA ILE A 97 11.13 -2.44 5.35
C ILE A 97 11.83 -3.33 4.31
N TYR A 98 12.95 -3.97 4.68
CA TYR A 98 13.67 -4.87 3.77
C TYR A 98 12.80 -6.04 3.32
N HIS A 99 12.11 -6.69 4.26
CA HIS A 99 11.22 -7.81 3.95
C HIS A 99 9.98 -7.37 3.19
N HIS A 100 9.41 -6.21 3.51
CA HIS A 100 8.27 -5.67 2.77
C HIS A 100 8.61 -5.48 1.28
N GLU A 101 9.72 -4.82 0.97
CA GLU A 101 10.15 -4.63 -0.42
C GLU A 101 10.59 -5.94 -1.08
N TYR A 102 11.26 -6.82 -0.34
CA TYR A 102 11.62 -8.14 -0.85
C TYR A 102 10.39 -8.97 -1.23
N PHE A 103 9.32 -8.88 -0.44
CA PHE A 103 8.07 -9.57 -0.75
C PHE A 103 7.44 -9.04 -2.04
N HIS A 104 7.48 -7.73 -2.28
CA HIS A 104 7.05 -7.16 -3.56
C HIS A 104 7.84 -7.73 -4.73
N PHE A 105 9.17 -7.89 -4.58
CA PHE A 105 10.01 -8.52 -5.59
C PHE A 105 9.63 -9.99 -5.84
N LEU A 106 9.40 -10.79 -4.78
CA LEU A 106 9.02 -12.20 -4.93
C LEU A 106 7.63 -12.40 -5.55
N TYR A 107 6.67 -11.56 -5.15
CA TYR A 107 5.29 -11.72 -5.58
C TYR A 107 5.09 -11.42 -7.07
N GLU A 108 6.00 -10.63 -7.65
CA GLU A 108 6.10 -10.34 -9.08
C GLU A 108 6.33 -11.59 -9.95
N LEU A 109 6.98 -12.62 -9.41
CA LEU A 109 7.35 -13.84 -10.16
C LEU A 109 6.18 -14.79 -10.44
N LYS A 110 4.99 -14.46 -9.94
CA LYS A 110 3.76 -15.13 -10.33
C LYS A 110 3.24 -14.43 -11.59
N ASP A 111 3.51 -15.00 -12.77
CA ASP A 111 3.01 -14.52 -14.07
C ASP A 111 1.52 -14.14 -14.00
N ARG A 112 1.23 -12.84 -13.93
CA ARG A 112 -0.12 -12.28 -13.90
C ARG A 112 -0.31 -11.33 -15.08
N GLU A 113 -0.80 -11.87 -16.18
CA GLU A 113 -1.20 -11.06 -17.34
C GLU A 113 -2.67 -10.67 -17.23
N TYR A 114 -2.95 -9.35 -17.21
CA TYR A 114 -4.30 -8.81 -17.32
C TYR A 114 -4.46 -8.07 -18.63
N ASP A 115 -5.57 -8.29 -19.32
CA ASP A 115 -6.00 -7.38 -20.38
C ASP A 115 -6.61 -6.12 -19.76
N LEU A 116 -5.77 -5.11 -19.53
CA LEU A 116 -6.14 -3.81 -18.97
C LEU A 116 -7.11 -3.01 -19.88
N ASN A 117 -7.37 -3.47 -21.11
CA ASN A 117 -8.40 -2.88 -21.96
C ASN A 117 -9.81 -3.39 -21.60
N THR A 118 -9.90 -4.46 -20.82
CA THR A 118 -11.17 -4.98 -20.31
C THR A 118 -11.42 -4.48 -18.89
N LYS A 119 -12.70 -4.23 -18.57
CA LYS A 119 -13.11 -3.83 -17.22
C LYS A 119 -12.76 -4.89 -16.17
N HIS A 120 -12.88 -6.17 -16.54
CA HIS A 120 -12.49 -7.29 -15.70
C HIS A 120 -10.98 -7.31 -15.43
N GLY A 121 -10.15 -7.09 -16.44
CA GLY A 121 -8.69 -7.01 -16.28
C GLY A 121 -8.28 -5.83 -15.41
N GLN A 122 -8.93 -4.67 -15.57
CA GLN A 122 -8.71 -3.50 -14.70
C GLN A 122 -9.05 -3.79 -13.23
N ILE A 123 -10.20 -4.42 -12.98
CA ILE A 123 -10.63 -4.80 -11.63
C ILE A 123 -9.67 -5.80 -10.98
N LYS A 124 -9.29 -6.85 -11.71
CA LYS A 124 -8.36 -7.88 -11.19
C LYS A 124 -6.98 -7.29 -10.89
N SER A 125 -6.43 -6.50 -11.81
CA SER A 125 -5.17 -5.80 -11.60
C SER A 125 -5.22 -4.89 -10.37
N PHE A 126 -6.35 -4.21 -10.16
CA PHE A 126 -6.59 -3.33 -9.05
C PHE A 126 -6.67 -4.07 -7.70
N LEU A 127 -7.38 -5.21 -7.64
CA LEU A 127 -7.45 -6.05 -6.44
C LEU A 127 -6.10 -6.67 -6.08
N ASP A 128 -5.42 -7.23 -7.06
CA ASP A 128 -4.16 -7.91 -6.82
C ASP A 128 -3.07 -6.96 -6.32
N PHE A 129 -3.08 -5.70 -6.76
CA PHE A 129 -2.22 -4.67 -6.20
C PHE A 129 -2.41 -4.48 -4.69
N TYR A 130 -3.65 -4.48 -4.19
CA TYR A 130 -3.91 -4.28 -2.75
C TYR A 130 -3.51 -5.47 -1.90
N LEU A 131 -3.78 -6.66 -2.39
CA LEU A 131 -3.46 -7.88 -1.67
C LEU A 131 -1.96 -8.11 -1.64
N GLU A 132 -1.27 -7.72 -2.70
CA GLU A 132 0.18 -7.66 -2.73
C GLU A 132 0.70 -6.71 -1.64
N GLU A 133 0.19 -5.47 -1.56
CA GLU A 133 0.60 -4.50 -0.53
C GLU A 133 0.32 -4.98 0.89
N TYR A 134 -0.92 -5.39 1.16
CA TYR A 134 -1.34 -5.88 2.48
C TYR A 134 -0.54 -7.12 2.88
N GLY A 135 -0.33 -8.03 1.94
CA GLY A 135 0.52 -9.21 2.13
C GLY A 135 1.97 -8.84 2.42
N ALA A 136 2.55 -7.90 1.67
CA ALA A 136 3.92 -7.43 1.85
C ALA A 136 4.14 -6.80 3.23
N LEU A 137 3.21 -5.95 3.68
CA LEU A 137 3.27 -5.32 5.01
C LEU A 137 3.24 -6.36 6.13
N ARG A 138 2.27 -7.28 6.11
CA ARG A 138 2.17 -8.35 7.12
C ARG A 138 3.36 -9.27 7.09
N HIS A 139 3.84 -9.64 5.90
CA HIS A 139 5.03 -10.45 5.75
C HIS A 139 6.24 -9.74 6.35
N GLY A 140 6.45 -8.45 6.04
CA GLY A 140 7.57 -7.68 6.57
C GLY A 140 7.62 -7.65 8.10
N ILE A 141 6.46 -7.44 8.73
CA ILE A 141 6.36 -7.40 10.19
C ILE A 141 6.57 -8.80 10.80
N ASN A 142 5.96 -9.84 10.23
CA ASN A 142 6.10 -11.20 10.73
C ASN A 142 7.53 -11.73 10.57
N ALA A 143 8.14 -11.53 9.40
CA ALA A 143 9.52 -11.92 9.15
C ALA A 143 10.50 -11.23 10.10
N THR A 144 10.24 -9.97 10.45
CA THR A 144 11.01 -9.26 11.48
C THR A 144 10.86 -9.91 12.84
N LYS A 145 9.63 -10.27 13.26
CA LYS A 145 9.38 -10.97 14.53
C LYS A 145 10.03 -12.36 14.58
N ASP A 146 10.13 -13.04 13.45
CA ASP A 146 10.80 -14.34 13.34
C ASP A 146 12.34 -14.18 13.40
N THR A 147 12.87 -13.12 12.81
CA THR A 147 14.30 -12.80 12.81
C THR A 147 14.80 -12.33 14.18
N PHE A 148 13.97 -11.57 14.91
CA PHE A 148 14.34 -10.97 16.20
C PHE A 148 13.51 -11.54 17.35
N SER A 149 14.17 -12.20 18.31
CA SER A 149 13.52 -12.86 19.45
C SER A 149 12.80 -11.91 20.43
N THR A 150 13.09 -10.62 20.38
CA THR A 150 12.52 -9.60 21.28
C THR A 150 12.15 -8.37 20.48
N VAL A 151 10.94 -7.86 20.66
CA VAL A 151 10.47 -6.61 20.03
C VAL A 151 11.07 -5.40 20.75
N THR A 152 11.62 -4.42 20.01
CA THR A 152 12.15 -3.18 20.59
C THR A 152 11.05 -2.13 20.80
N ASP A 153 11.21 -1.26 21.80
CA ASP A 153 10.33 -0.10 22.00
C ASP A 153 10.27 0.81 20.77
N ARG A 154 11.37 0.90 20.01
CA ARG A 154 11.43 1.66 18.76
C ARG A 154 10.57 1.05 17.67
N LEU A 155 10.57 -0.28 17.52
CA LEU A 155 9.67 -0.94 16.57
C LEU A 155 8.21 -0.68 16.96
N VAL A 156 7.85 -0.82 18.24
CA VAL A 156 6.48 -0.54 18.71
C VAL A 156 6.09 0.90 18.44
N TRP A 157 6.97 1.86 18.74
CA TRP A 157 6.78 3.27 18.43
C TRP A 157 6.56 3.49 16.93
N PHE A 158 7.40 2.88 16.08
CA PHE A 158 7.31 3.01 14.63
C PHE A 158 5.97 2.48 14.10
N LEU A 159 5.56 1.27 14.50
CA LEU A 159 4.29 0.68 14.06
C LEU A 159 3.08 1.52 14.52
N ASN A 160 3.12 2.05 15.74
CA ASN A 160 2.09 2.99 16.24
C ASN A 160 2.05 4.27 15.42
N LEU A 161 3.21 4.88 15.15
CA LEU A 161 3.31 6.11 14.36
C LEU A 161 2.76 5.91 12.92
N MET A 162 3.08 4.77 12.30
CA MET A 162 2.57 4.43 10.97
C MET A 162 1.04 4.23 10.99
N ALA A 163 0.53 3.46 11.96
CA ALA A 163 -0.92 3.28 12.13
C ALA A 163 -1.65 4.61 12.36
N GLU A 164 -1.13 5.47 13.23
CA GLU A 164 -1.71 6.79 13.52
C GLU A 164 -1.74 7.65 12.25
N GLY A 165 -0.64 7.76 11.51
CA GLY A 165 -0.57 8.55 10.28
C GLY A 165 -1.59 8.11 9.24
N HIS A 166 -1.74 6.80 9.02
CA HIS A 166 -2.75 6.26 8.10
C HIS A 166 -4.19 6.52 8.61
N TYR A 167 -4.43 6.38 9.91
CA TYR A 167 -5.72 6.70 10.51
C TYR A 167 -6.12 8.18 10.33
N GLU A 168 -5.18 9.11 10.56
CA GLU A 168 -5.39 10.55 10.36
C GLU A 168 -5.76 10.89 8.90
N ASN A 169 -5.14 10.21 7.93
CA ASN A 169 -5.47 10.37 6.52
C ASN A 169 -6.88 9.86 6.18
N ILE A 170 -7.29 8.73 6.78
CA ILE A 170 -8.60 8.12 6.56
C ILE A 170 -9.72 8.97 7.16
N LYS A 171 -9.55 9.46 8.39
CA LYS A 171 -10.61 10.17 9.14
C LYS A 171 -10.89 11.57 8.61
N ASN A 172 -10.04 12.12 7.74
CA ASN A 172 -10.24 13.45 7.17
C ASN A 172 -11.41 13.46 6.16
N LYS A 173 -12.63 13.62 6.69
CA LYS A 173 -13.90 13.65 5.94
C LYS A 173 -13.88 14.63 4.77
N SER A 174 -13.18 15.76 4.89
CA SER A 174 -13.10 16.77 3.82
C SER A 174 -12.35 16.27 2.58
N ILE A 175 -11.26 15.54 2.78
CA ILE A 175 -10.46 14.99 1.67
C ILE A 175 -11.22 13.85 0.99
N TYR A 176 -11.90 13.01 1.77
CA TYR A 176 -12.65 11.88 1.25
C TYR A 176 -13.93 12.35 0.54
N TYR A 177 -14.91 12.89 1.28
CA TYR A 177 -16.24 13.10 0.74
C TYR A 177 -16.32 14.24 -0.27
N GLN A 178 -15.57 15.33 -0.06
CA GLN A 178 -15.70 16.48 -0.93
C GLN A 178 -15.24 16.14 -2.35
N PHE A 179 -14.10 15.46 -2.49
CA PHE A 179 -13.60 15.05 -3.80
C PHE A 179 -14.56 14.09 -4.52
N PHE A 180 -14.99 13.01 -3.84
CA PHE A 180 -15.88 12.03 -4.45
C PHE A 180 -17.22 12.65 -4.82
N SER A 181 -17.81 13.46 -3.93
CA SER A 181 -19.10 14.12 -4.17
C SER A 181 -19.03 15.13 -5.32
N GLU A 182 -18.00 15.98 -5.36
CA GLU A 182 -17.81 16.94 -6.46
C GLU A 182 -17.66 16.23 -7.81
N LEU A 183 -16.90 15.13 -7.85
CA LEU A 183 -16.69 14.38 -9.08
C LEU A 183 -17.96 13.65 -9.54
N ILE A 184 -18.73 13.08 -8.60
CA ILE A 184 -20.04 12.46 -8.88
C ILE A 184 -21.02 13.51 -9.43
N LEU A 185 -21.07 14.70 -8.82
CA LEU A 185 -21.92 15.80 -9.30
C LEU A 185 -21.53 16.23 -10.72
N LYS A 186 -20.23 16.42 -10.99
CA LYS A 186 -19.74 16.73 -12.35
C LYS A 186 -20.18 15.70 -13.37
N TYR A 187 -20.11 14.40 -13.02
CA TYR A 187 -20.57 13.34 -13.91
C TYR A 187 -22.09 13.38 -14.12
N LYS A 188 -22.88 13.50 -13.05
CA LYS A 188 -24.36 13.55 -13.13
C LYS A 188 -24.89 14.75 -13.90
N TYR A 189 -24.23 15.90 -13.80
CA TYR A 189 -24.56 17.10 -14.58
C TYR A 189 -23.90 17.13 -15.97
N HIS A 190 -23.40 15.99 -16.46
CA HIS A 190 -22.81 15.83 -17.79
C HIS A 190 -21.63 16.78 -18.09
N GLN A 191 -20.95 17.26 -17.04
CA GLN A 191 -19.75 18.08 -17.18
C GLN A 191 -18.51 17.24 -17.51
N ILE A 192 -18.54 15.95 -17.17
CA ILE A 192 -17.52 14.97 -17.53
C ILE A 192 -18.17 13.66 -18.00
N GLN A 193 -17.48 12.94 -18.87
CA GLN A 193 -17.88 11.62 -19.35
C GLN A 193 -17.47 10.52 -18.35
N LEU A 194 -18.05 9.32 -18.50
CA LEU A 194 -17.77 8.19 -17.60
C LEU A 194 -16.28 7.83 -17.57
N ASN A 195 -15.62 7.81 -18.72
CA ASN A 195 -14.19 7.52 -18.78
C ASN A 195 -13.34 8.56 -18.03
N ASP A 196 -13.71 9.84 -18.11
CA ASP A 196 -13.02 10.91 -17.38
C ASP A 196 -13.28 10.85 -15.87
N PHE A 197 -14.49 10.45 -15.48
CA PHE A 197 -14.84 10.18 -14.09
C PHE A 197 -13.99 9.02 -13.54
N LEU A 198 -13.98 7.88 -14.22
CA LEU A 198 -13.22 6.70 -13.81
C LEU A 198 -11.71 6.99 -13.72
N ARG A 199 -11.15 7.72 -14.70
CA ARG A 199 -9.75 8.15 -14.71
C ARG A 199 -9.38 9.03 -13.50
N GLN A 200 -10.30 9.86 -13.03
CA GLN A 200 -10.05 10.75 -11.89
C GLN A 200 -10.33 10.07 -10.54
N ILE A 201 -11.31 9.17 -10.47
CA ILE A 201 -11.72 8.55 -9.20
C ILE A 201 -10.77 7.41 -8.80
N PHE A 202 -10.34 6.56 -9.73
CA PHE A 202 -9.54 5.38 -9.40
C PHE A 202 -8.23 5.69 -8.67
N PRO A 203 -7.44 6.71 -9.04
CA PRO A 203 -6.26 7.08 -8.27
C PRO A 203 -6.58 7.44 -6.81
N LYS A 204 -7.75 8.04 -6.55
CA LYS A 204 -8.18 8.40 -5.19
C LYS A 204 -8.71 7.20 -4.41
N VAL A 205 -9.49 6.34 -5.05
CA VAL A 205 -9.88 5.04 -4.46
C VAL A 205 -8.62 4.25 -4.08
N ARG A 206 -7.61 4.24 -4.95
CA ARG A 206 -6.34 3.57 -4.69
C ARG A 206 -5.56 4.13 -3.52
N SER A 207 -5.38 5.44 -3.49
CA SER A 207 -4.74 6.09 -2.35
C SER A 207 -5.44 5.74 -1.04
N TYR A 208 -6.76 5.88 -0.98
CA TYR A 208 -7.51 5.63 0.24
C TYR A 208 -7.44 4.17 0.71
N THR A 209 -7.46 3.24 -0.24
CA THR A 209 -7.39 1.82 0.07
C THR A 209 -6.03 1.44 0.60
N LEU A 210 -4.96 2.01 0.06
CA LEU A 210 -3.63 1.84 0.63
C LEU A 210 -3.55 2.33 2.08
N GLU A 211 -4.09 3.52 2.40
CA GLU A 211 -4.12 3.98 3.81
C GLU A 211 -4.77 2.95 4.72
N LEU A 212 -5.90 2.41 4.27
CA LEU A 212 -6.71 1.50 5.05
C LEU A 212 -6.03 0.17 5.29
N LEU A 213 -5.46 -0.43 4.24
CA LEU A 213 -4.73 -1.69 4.31
C LEU A 213 -3.52 -1.56 5.23
N SER A 214 -2.78 -0.46 5.07
CA SER A 214 -1.62 -0.18 5.91
C SER A 214 -2.03 -0.03 7.37
N PHE A 215 -3.05 0.77 7.64
CA PHE A 215 -3.62 0.92 8.97
C PHE A 215 -4.00 -0.44 9.59
N SER A 216 -4.73 -1.28 8.84
CA SER A 216 -5.15 -2.61 9.31
C SER A 216 -3.97 -3.53 9.59
N ALA A 217 -3.00 -3.61 8.66
CA ALA A 217 -1.81 -4.45 8.82
C ALA A 217 -0.97 -4.06 10.05
N TYR A 218 -0.77 -2.76 10.28
CA TYR A 218 -0.04 -2.27 11.45
C TYR A 218 -0.82 -2.51 12.76
N SER A 219 -2.14 -2.28 12.75
CA SER A 219 -3.00 -2.43 13.92
C SER A 219 -3.13 -3.88 14.38
N GLU A 220 -3.34 -4.81 13.44
CA GLU A 220 -3.32 -6.26 13.71
C GLU A 220 -1.98 -6.70 14.31
N SER A 221 -0.89 -6.17 13.76
CA SER A 221 0.47 -6.51 14.20
C SER A 221 0.80 -6.07 15.62
N LEU A 222 0.09 -5.06 16.13
CA LEU A 222 0.20 -4.54 17.49
C LEU A 222 -0.69 -5.28 18.49
N ASN A 223 -1.41 -6.35 18.09
CA ASN A 223 -2.34 -7.08 18.96
C ASN A 223 -3.35 -6.16 19.70
N ASN A 224 -3.77 -5.06 19.06
CA ASN A 224 -4.61 -4.00 19.64
C ASN A 224 -3.97 -3.13 20.72
N GLU A 225 -2.64 -3.13 20.87
CA GLU A 225 -1.90 -2.22 21.75
C GLU A 225 -1.66 -0.84 21.10
N LEU A 226 -2.64 -0.34 20.34
CA LEU A 226 -2.55 1.01 19.77
C LEU A 226 -2.49 2.02 20.92
N SER A 227 -1.46 2.87 20.90
CA SER A 227 -1.27 3.89 21.93
C SER A 227 -2.20 5.10 21.74
N PHE A 228 -2.93 5.18 20.63
CA PHE A 228 -3.86 6.26 20.30
C PHE A 228 -5.31 5.74 20.28
N GLN A 229 -6.27 6.63 20.58
CA GLN A 229 -7.69 6.29 20.60
C GLN A 229 -8.28 6.41 19.19
N ILE A 230 -8.89 5.33 18.72
CA ILE A 230 -9.77 5.35 17.55
C ILE A 230 -11.10 5.92 18.03
N GLU A 231 -11.49 7.07 17.47
CA GLU A 231 -12.84 7.59 17.69
C GLU A 231 -13.83 6.63 17.02
N ASP A 232 -14.98 6.39 17.64
CA ASP A 232 -16.08 5.61 17.04
C ASP A 232 -16.64 6.38 15.83
N ASP A 233 -15.91 6.35 14.72
CA ASP A 233 -16.35 6.87 13.43
C ASP A 233 -17.02 5.72 12.68
N GLU A 234 -18.32 5.88 12.42
CA GLU A 234 -19.14 4.97 11.62
C GLU A 234 -18.52 4.70 10.24
N LEU A 235 -17.74 5.67 9.73
CA LEU A 235 -16.94 5.57 8.52
C LEU A 235 -15.90 4.46 8.62
N PHE A 236 -15.22 4.40 9.76
CA PHE A 236 -14.18 3.44 10.05
C PHE A 236 -14.77 2.07 10.40
N THR A 237 -15.90 2.00 11.10
CA THR A 237 -16.45 0.70 11.49
C THR A 237 -17.13 -0.06 10.35
N THR A 238 -17.77 0.63 9.39
CA THR A 238 -18.56 -0.06 8.34
C THR A 238 -17.78 -0.24 7.05
N LYS A 239 -17.04 0.79 6.59
CA LYS A 239 -16.27 0.73 5.33
C LYS A 239 -14.96 -0.03 5.50
N THR A 240 -14.23 0.20 6.60
CA THR A 240 -13.02 -0.57 6.92
C THR A 240 -13.32 -2.04 7.12
N ARG A 241 -14.42 -2.35 7.84
CA ARG A 241 -14.86 -3.73 8.03
C ARG A 241 -15.29 -4.39 6.73
N THR A 242 -16.01 -3.68 5.86
CA THR A 242 -16.35 -4.20 4.53
C THR A 242 -15.11 -4.52 3.71
N ILE A 243 -14.07 -3.69 3.79
CA ILE A 243 -12.81 -3.92 3.08
C ILE A 243 -12.02 -5.07 3.70
N ALA A 244 -11.94 -5.16 5.02
CA ALA A 244 -11.36 -6.32 5.71
C ALA A 244 -12.10 -7.61 5.33
N GLU A 245 -13.44 -7.61 5.28
CA GLU A 245 -14.26 -8.74 4.81
C GLU A 245 -13.95 -9.12 3.35
N VAL A 246 -13.76 -8.13 2.47
CA VAL A 246 -13.36 -8.37 1.06
C VAL A 246 -11.98 -9.01 0.97
N LEU A 247 -11.03 -8.55 1.79
CA LEU A 247 -9.65 -9.06 1.79
C LEU A 247 -9.55 -10.46 2.41
N ASP A 248 -10.32 -10.72 3.46
CA ASP A 248 -10.39 -12.02 4.13
C ASP A 248 -11.07 -13.09 3.26
N SER A 249 -12.03 -12.68 2.40
CA SER A 249 -12.71 -13.57 1.44
C SER A 249 -11.96 -13.75 0.12
N TYR A 250 -10.94 -12.92 -0.13
CA TYR A 250 -10.24 -12.91 -1.41
C TYR A 250 -9.49 -14.21 -1.67
N GLY A 251 -9.77 -14.82 -2.83
CA GLY A 251 -9.29 -16.16 -3.18
C GLY A 251 -10.41 -17.18 -3.33
N SER A 252 -11.66 -16.75 -3.14
CA SER A 252 -12.87 -17.53 -3.40
C SER A 252 -13.60 -16.98 -4.65
N LYS A 253 -13.40 -17.66 -5.78
CA LYS A 253 -13.71 -17.18 -7.16
C LYS A 253 -15.09 -16.55 -7.41
N GLU A 254 -16.11 -16.85 -6.60
CA GLU A 254 -17.49 -16.39 -6.79
C GLU A 254 -17.88 -15.25 -5.83
N GLU A 255 -17.28 -15.18 -4.63
CA GLU A 255 -17.55 -14.11 -3.64
C GLU A 255 -16.73 -12.85 -3.95
N ASP A 256 -15.60 -12.99 -4.65
CA ASP A 256 -14.69 -11.90 -5.03
C ASP A 256 -15.40 -10.77 -5.82
N ILE A 257 -16.39 -11.08 -6.68
CA ILE A 257 -17.11 -10.08 -7.53
C ILE A 257 -18.22 -9.35 -6.76
N LEU A 258 -18.94 -10.03 -5.88
CA LEU A 258 -20.01 -9.41 -5.07
C LEU A 258 -19.43 -8.46 -4.02
N ASN A 259 -18.28 -8.82 -3.46
CA ASN A 259 -17.60 -8.03 -2.44
C ASN A 259 -16.96 -6.77 -3.04
N ILE A 260 -16.44 -6.81 -4.28
CA ILE A 260 -15.90 -5.61 -4.93
C ILE A 260 -16.97 -4.58 -5.31
N ASP A 261 -18.18 -5.00 -5.70
CA ASP A 261 -19.28 -4.06 -5.96
C ASP A 261 -19.65 -3.30 -4.69
N LYS A 262 -19.78 -4.01 -3.55
CA LYS A 262 -20.04 -3.39 -2.24
C LYS A 262 -18.95 -2.39 -1.86
N TYR A 263 -17.68 -2.75 -2.09
CA TYR A 263 -16.53 -1.89 -1.82
C TYR A 263 -16.50 -0.65 -2.72
N LEU A 264 -16.62 -0.82 -4.04
CA LEU A 264 -16.66 0.29 -5.00
C LEU A 264 -17.89 1.19 -4.80
N GLY A 265 -18.98 0.60 -4.29
CA GLY A 265 -20.20 1.29 -3.88
C GLY A 265 -19.93 2.36 -2.81
N ALA A 266 -18.96 2.15 -1.93
CA ALA A 266 -18.54 3.14 -0.93
C ALA A 266 -17.90 4.41 -1.51
N PHE A 267 -17.56 4.37 -2.80
CA PHE A 267 -17.02 5.48 -3.61
C PHE A 267 -18.01 5.96 -4.68
N GLY A 268 -19.27 5.48 -4.64
CA GLY A 268 -20.30 5.86 -5.61
C GLY A 268 -20.17 5.17 -6.98
N ILE A 269 -19.43 4.05 -7.05
CA ILE A 269 -19.27 3.24 -8.26
C ILE A 269 -20.08 1.96 -8.08
N SER A 270 -20.88 1.58 -9.07
CA SER A 270 -21.57 0.29 -9.09
C SER A 270 -21.11 -0.57 -10.26
N LEU A 271 -21.12 -1.87 -10.06
CA LEU A 271 -20.84 -2.90 -11.05
C LEU A 271 -22.13 -3.64 -11.36
N LYS A 272 -22.43 -3.78 -12.64
CA LYS A 272 -23.54 -4.62 -13.09
C LYS A 272 -23.06 -5.60 -14.13
N ASP A 273 -23.02 -6.88 -13.78
CA ASP A 273 -22.76 -7.93 -14.75
C ASP A 273 -24.05 -8.22 -15.54
N THR A 274 -23.93 -8.30 -16.86
CA THR A 274 -25.03 -8.59 -17.77
C THR A 274 -24.59 -9.59 -18.82
N VAL A 275 -25.54 -10.14 -19.58
CA VAL A 275 -25.24 -11.01 -20.74
C VAL A 275 -24.39 -10.33 -21.81
N GLU A 276 -24.31 -8.99 -21.79
CA GLU A 276 -23.50 -8.18 -22.70
C GLU A 276 -22.12 -7.83 -22.11
N GLY A 277 -21.84 -8.26 -20.88
CA GLY A 277 -20.60 -8.04 -20.14
C GLY A 277 -20.76 -7.16 -18.91
N LEU A 278 -19.64 -6.74 -18.32
CA LEU A 278 -19.61 -5.93 -17.10
C LEU A 278 -19.87 -4.45 -17.40
N TRP A 279 -20.72 -3.79 -16.62
CA TRP A 279 -21.07 -2.38 -16.74
C TRP A 279 -20.67 -1.58 -15.51
N TRP A 280 -20.25 -0.33 -15.74
CA TRP A 280 -19.96 0.64 -14.69
C TRP A 280 -21.17 1.56 -14.53
N GLY A 281 -21.64 1.71 -13.29
CA GLY A 281 -22.62 2.69 -12.88
C GLY A 281 -22.00 3.71 -11.92
N VAL A 282 -22.66 4.87 -11.79
CA VAL A 282 -22.31 5.91 -10.81
C VAL A 282 -23.57 6.33 -10.05
N HIS A 283 -23.50 6.30 -8.72
CA HIS A 283 -24.58 6.69 -7.81
C HIS A 283 -24.10 7.69 -6.75
N PHE A 284 -25.05 8.36 -6.09
CA PHE A 284 -24.71 9.23 -4.99
C PHE A 284 -24.25 8.40 -3.80
N ILE A 285 -23.22 8.87 -3.11
CA ILE A 285 -22.87 8.33 -1.80
C ILE A 285 -23.89 8.95 -0.84
N GLU A 286 -24.83 8.15 -0.37
CA GLU A 286 -25.77 8.61 0.66
C GLU A 286 -24.96 8.95 1.92
N ASN A 287 -25.00 10.21 2.34
CA ASN A 287 -24.57 10.56 3.68
C ASN A 287 -25.60 9.95 4.65
N GLN A 288 -25.23 8.87 5.32
CA GLN A 288 -26.04 8.27 6.38
C GLN A 288 -26.28 9.23 7.57
N GLU A 289 -25.63 10.41 7.59
CA GLU A 289 -25.87 11.46 8.58
C GLU A 289 -27.28 12.11 8.50
N ASN A 290 -28.12 11.79 7.51
CA ASN A 290 -29.51 12.27 7.44
C ASN A 290 -30.54 11.32 8.09
N GLU A 291 -30.13 10.21 8.71
CA GLU A 291 -30.99 9.34 9.51
C GLU A 291 -30.67 9.46 11.02
N LYS A 292 -30.74 10.67 11.58
CA LYS A 292 -30.90 10.89 13.03
C LYS A 292 -31.90 12.01 13.32
#